data_AF-A0A0E9Y2Q9-F1
#
_entry.id   AF-A0A0E9Y2Q9-F1
#
_cell.length_a   1.000
_cell.length_b   1.000
_cell.length_c   1.000
_cell.angle_alpha   90.00
_cell.angle_beta   90.00
_cell.angle_gamma   90.00
#
_symmetry.space_group_name_H-M   'P 1'
#
loop_
_entity.id
_entity.type
_entity.pdbx_description
1 polymer ?
#
loop_
_entity_poly.entity_id
_entity_poly.type
_entity_poly.pdbx_seq_one_letter_code
_entity_poly.pdbx_strand_id
1 'polypeptide(L)'
;QNSFQIAESYIQQLHDIFDAELRSVDFANEGPRVAAEVNAWVRGKTRGKIGGILPEGQPLDMILFIVNAVYFKGAWVTKFDPARTENKPFLNLGTTEVSKPAMHITRR
;
A
#
# COMPACT_ATOMS: atom_id res chain seq x y z
N GLN A 1 20.84 0.96 -23.78
CA GLN A 1 20.27 0.03 -22.79
C GLN A 1 19.65 -1.14 -23.54
N ASN A 2 20.02 -2.37 -23.21
CA ASN A 2 19.33 -3.55 -23.74
C ASN A 2 17.93 -3.57 -23.13
N SER A 3 16.88 -3.59 -23.96
CA SER A 3 15.53 -3.86 -23.48
C SER A 3 15.51 -5.28 -22.92
N PHE A 4 15.26 -5.42 -21.62
CA PHE A 4 15.03 -6.74 -21.03
C PHE A 4 13.75 -7.31 -21.62
N GLN A 5 13.89 -8.35 -22.44
CA GLN A 5 12.75 -9.04 -23.03
C GLN A 5 12.18 -9.99 -21.99
N ILE A 6 10.97 -9.69 -21.50
CA ILE A 6 10.24 -10.55 -20.58
C ILE A 6 9.50 -11.60 -21.41
N ALA A 7 9.59 -12.87 -21.00
CA ALA A 7 8.92 -13.96 -21.71
C ALA A 7 7.40 -13.74 -21.79
N GLU A 8 6.82 -13.88 -22.98
CA GLU A 8 5.38 -13.69 -23.21
C GLU A 8 4.52 -14.57 -22.29
N SER A 9 4.94 -15.82 -22.06
CA SER A 9 4.26 -16.75 -21.15
C SER A 9 4.21 -16.25 -19.70
N TYR A 10 5.17 -15.43 -19.27
CA TYR A 10 5.17 -14.81 -17.96
C TYR A 10 4.25 -13.59 -17.92
N ILE A 11 4.24 -12.77 -18.99
CA ILE A 11 3.30 -11.64 -19.14
C ILE A 11 1.85 -12.13 -19.08
N GLN A 12 1.55 -13.22 -19.78
CA GLN A 12 0.22 -13.83 -19.78
C GLN A 12 -0.20 -14.29 -18.37
N GLN A 13 0.71 -14.92 -17.62
CA GLN A 13 0.43 -15.34 -16.24
C GLN A 13 0.21 -14.17 -15.28
N LEU A 14 0.99 -13.08 -15.42
CA LEU A 14 0.80 -11.86 -14.63
C LEU A 14 -0.60 -11.30 -14.82
N HIS A 15 -1.08 -11.25 -16.06
CA HIS A 15 -2.43 -10.82 -16.36
C HIS A 15 -3.49 -11.80 -15.82
N ASP A 16 -3.43 -13.08 -16.22
CA ASP A 16 -4.53 -14.02 -16.01
C ASP A 16 -4.68 -14.48 -14.56
N ILE A 17 -3.59 -14.54 -13.80
CA ILE A 17 -3.59 -15.06 -12.42
C ILE A 17 -3.61 -13.92 -11.40
N PHE A 18 -2.90 -12.83 -11.67
CA PHE A 18 -2.69 -11.76 -10.69
C PHE A 18 -3.42 -10.46 -11.02
N ASP A 19 -4.10 -10.37 -12.17
CA ASP A 19 -4.67 -9.12 -12.70
C ASP A 19 -3.64 -7.97 -12.68
N ALA A 20 -2.38 -8.33 -12.99
CA ALA A 20 -1.24 -7.45 -12.91
C ALA A 20 -0.91 -6.85 -14.29
N GLU A 21 -0.74 -5.53 -14.31
CA GLU A 21 -0.24 -4.80 -15.47
C GLU A 21 1.30 -4.80 -15.49
N LEU A 22 1.90 -5.13 -16.63
CA LEU A 22 3.33 -4.93 -16.88
C LEU A 22 3.53 -3.60 -17.62
N ARG A 23 4.48 -2.78 -17.15
CA ARG A 23 4.88 -1.54 -17.83
C ARG A 23 6.39 -1.50 -17.98
N SER A 24 6.85 -1.21 -19.20
CA SER A 24 8.27 -0.93 -19.46
C SER A 24 8.52 0.56 -19.27
N VAL A 25 9.48 0.90 -18.41
CA VAL A 25 9.86 2.28 -18.10
C VAL A 25 11.38 2.42 -18.04
N ASP A 26 11.89 3.64 -18.21
CA ASP A 26 13.31 3.96 -18.06
C ASP A 26 13.57 4.53 -16.66
N PHE A 27 13.87 3.66 -15.70
CA PHE A 27 14.14 4.08 -14.32
C PHE A 27 15.37 5.00 -14.20
N ALA A 28 16.38 4.79 -15.06
CA ALA A 28 17.66 5.49 -14.97
C ALA A 28 17.53 6.95 -15.45
N ASN A 29 16.87 7.17 -16.58
CA ASN A 29 16.74 8.51 -17.15
C ASN A 29 15.44 9.22 -16.73
N GLU A 30 14.40 8.48 -16.35
CA GLU A 30 13.07 9.02 -16.06
C GLU A 30 12.58 8.69 -14.63
N GLY A 31 13.49 8.30 -13.73
CA GLY A 31 13.19 7.93 -12.33
C GLY A 31 12.17 8.84 -11.62
N PRO A 32 12.35 10.18 -11.63
CA PRO A 32 11.37 11.10 -11.02
C PRO A 32 9.96 11.01 -11.63
N ARG A 33 9.84 10.86 -12.95
CA ARG A 33 8.55 10.70 -13.64
C ARG A 33 7.91 9.37 -13.26
N VAL A 34 8.69 8.29 -13.29
CA VAL A 34 8.24 6.94 -12.93
C VAL A 34 7.77 6.88 -11.48
N ALA A 35 8.51 7.49 -10.54
CA ALA A 35 8.13 7.57 -9.13
C ALA A 35 6.77 8.27 -8.96
N ALA A 36 6.56 9.41 -9.65
CA ALA A 36 5.30 10.15 -9.60
C ALA A 36 4.12 9.32 -10.15
N GLU A 37 4.32 8.60 -11.25
CA GLU A 37 3.29 7.73 -11.85
C GLU A 37 2.91 6.56 -10.95
N VAL A 38 3.90 5.86 -10.38
CA VAL A 38 3.68 4.77 -9.43
C VAL A 38 2.96 5.29 -8.18
N ASN A 39 3.40 6.41 -7.62
CA ASN A 39 2.76 7.01 -6.45
C ASN A 39 1.31 7.44 -6.73
N ALA A 40 1.05 8.04 -7.89
CA ALA A 40 -0.30 8.40 -8.32
C ALA A 40 -1.19 7.16 -8.48
N TRP A 41 -0.66 6.08 -9.08
CA TRP A 41 -1.38 4.81 -9.20
C TRP A 41 -1.67 4.18 -7.83
N VAL A 42 -0.69 4.11 -6.93
CA VAL A 42 -0.86 3.60 -5.55
C VAL A 42 -1.91 4.43 -4.80
N ARG A 43 -1.82 5.76 -4.89
CA ARG A 43 -2.78 6.68 -4.29
C ARG A 43 -4.20 6.44 -4.84
N GLY A 44 -4.33 6.24 -6.15
CA GLY A 44 -5.59 5.91 -6.80
C GLY A 44 -6.18 4.59 -6.31
N LYS A 45 -5.40 3.50 -6.35
CA LYS A 45 -5.83 2.16 -5.91
C LYS A 45 -6.17 2.09 -4.42
N THR A 46 -5.57 2.96 -3.61
CA THR A 46 -5.76 2.97 -2.14
C THR A 46 -6.69 4.08 -1.67
N ARG A 47 -7.42 4.76 -2.57
CA ARG A 47 -8.32 5.88 -2.23
C ARG A 47 -7.63 6.98 -1.40
N GLY A 48 -6.37 7.24 -1.72
CA GLY A 48 -5.53 8.23 -1.06
C GLY A 48 -5.02 7.83 0.33
N LYS A 49 -5.19 6.57 0.76
CA LYS A 49 -4.75 6.11 2.08
C LYS A 49 -3.28 5.73 2.12
N ILE A 50 -2.71 5.31 1.00
CA ILE A 50 -1.27 5.24 0.81
C ILE A 50 -0.89 6.42 -0.09
N GLY A 51 -0.12 7.36 0.45
CA GLY A 51 0.22 8.60 -0.24
C GLY A 51 1.18 8.41 -1.41
N GLY A 52 2.11 7.47 -1.26
CA GLY A 52 3.14 7.08 -2.23
C GLY A 52 4.02 5.98 -1.62
N ILE A 53 4.79 5.30 -2.46
CA ILE A 53 5.70 4.22 -2.06
C ILE A 53 7.13 4.46 -2.52
N LEU A 54 7.33 5.15 -3.66
CA LEU A 54 8.65 5.52 -4.16
C LEU A 54 9.00 6.95 -3.73
N PRO A 55 10.27 7.23 -3.43
CA PRO A 55 10.72 8.60 -3.16
C PRO A 55 10.60 9.45 -4.44
N GLU A 56 10.05 10.64 -4.31
CA GLU A 56 9.92 11.59 -5.43
C GLU A 56 11.21 12.40 -5.62
N GLY A 57 11.50 12.77 -6.87
CA GLY A 57 12.61 13.66 -7.21
C GLY A 57 14.01 13.04 -7.13
N GLN A 58 14.12 11.72 -6.92
CA GLN A 58 15.40 11.01 -6.89
C GLN A 58 15.55 10.08 -8.11
N PRO A 59 16.78 9.88 -8.60
CA PRO A 59 17.05 8.81 -9.56
C PRO A 59 16.67 7.45 -8.97
N LEU A 60 16.13 6.56 -9.81
CA LEU A 60 15.79 5.20 -9.41
C LEU A 60 16.81 4.25 -10.04
N ASP A 61 17.74 3.74 -9.23
CA ASP A 61 18.65 2.67 -9.66
C ASP A 61 17.98 1.31 -9.49
N MET A 62 17.03 1.02 -10.39
CA MET A 62 16.21 -0.19 -10.37
C MET A 62 16.09 -0.79 -11.77
N ILE A 63 16.18 -2.11 -11.87
CA ILE A 63 15.96 -2.84 -13.12
C ILE A 63 14.51 -3.38 -13.21
N LEU A 64 13.94 -3.74 -12.06
CA LEU A 64 12.58 -4.26 -11.94
C LEU A 64 11.98 -3.81 -10.62
N PHE A 65 10.72 -3.37 -10.66
CA PHE A 65 9.96 -2.99 -9.47
C PHE A 65 8.59 -3.69 -9.50
N ILE A 66 8.29 -4.47 -8.47
CA ILE A 66 7.02 -5.18 -8.30
C ILE A 66 6.31 -4.56 -7.12
N VAL A 67 5.06 -4.11 -7.31
CA VAL A 67 4.29 -3.43 -6.27
C VAL A 67 2.87 -3.97 -6.19
N ASN A 68 2.41 -4.12 -4.95
CA ASN A 68 1.02 -4.36 -4.61
C ASN A 68 0.61 -3.36 -3.52
N ALA A 69 -0.56 -2.74 -3.66
CA ALA A 69 -1.06 -1.75 -2.73
C ALA A 69 -2.54 -2.01 -2.41
N VAL A 70 -2.83 -2.38 -1.17
CA VAL A 70 -4.16 -2.80 -0.73
C VAL A 70 -4.67 -1.87 0.36
N TYR A 71 -5.91 -1.38 0.18
CA TYR A 71 -6.66 -0.66 1.20
C TYR A 71 -7.96 -1.40 1.49
N PHE A 72 -8.18 -1.72 2.76
CA PHE A 72 -9.40 -2.36 3.23
C PHE A 72 -10.16 -1.44 4.17
N LYS A 73 -11.48 -1.34 3.95
CA LYS A 73 -12.43 -0.70 4.88
C LYS A 73 -13.66 -1.58 5.01
N GLY A 74 -13.69 -2.38 6.07
CA GLY A 74 -14.83 -3.20 6.43
C GLY A 74 -15.73 -2.52 7.45
N ALA A 75 -17.03 -2.83 7.39
CA ALA A 75 -17.94 -2.56 8.50
C ALA A 75 -18.00 -3.79 9.40
N TRP A 76 -17.92 -3.59 10.72
CA TRP A 76 -18.19 -4.66 11.67
C TRP A 76 -19.64 -5.12 11.54
N VAL A 77 -19.86 -6.45 11.57
CA VAL A 77 -21.21 -7.04 11.64
C VAL A 77 -21.93 -6.56 12.90
N THR A 78 -21.22 -6.52 14.02
CA THR A 78 -21.69 -5.88 15.25
C THR A 78 -20.82 -4.67 15.54
N LYS A 79 -21.40 -3.48 15.33
CA LYS A 79 -20.69 -2.22 15.50
C LYS A 79 -20.49 -1.89 16.98
N PHE A 80 -19.37 -1.24 17.27
CA PHE A 80 -19.15 -0.58 18.54
C PHE A 80 -19.99 0.70 18.61
N ASP A 81 -20.49 1.02 19.81
CA ASP A 81 -21.08 2.33 20.08
C ASP A 81 -19.94 3.35 20.32
N PRO A 82 -19.79 4.39 19.49
CA PRO A 82 -18.75 5.39 19.67
C PRO A 82 -18.82 6.09 21.04
N ALA A 83 -20.01 6.26 21.62
CA ALA A 83 -20.19 6.89 22.93
C ALA A 83 -19.59 6.07 24.08
N ARG A 84 -19.33 4.78 23.84
CA ARG A 84 -18.68 3.86 24.79
C ARG A 84 -17.17 3.77 24.57
N THR A 85 -16.60 4.52 23.64
CA THR A 85 -15.14 4.52 23.44
C THR A 85 -14.51 5.40 24.53
N GLU A 86 -13.63 4.81 25.33
CA GLU A 86 -12.97 5.51 26.44
C GLU A 86 -11.45 5.32 26.36
N ASN A 87 -10.71 6.32 26.82
CA ASN A 87 -9.27 6.19 26.96
C ASN A 87 -8.93 5.15 28.05
N LYS A 88 -8.06 4.19 27.72
CA LYS A 88 -7.54 3.17 28.64
C LYS A 88 -6.01 3.08 28.52
N PRO A 89 -5.33 2.57 29.56
CA PRO A 89 -3.91 2.24 29.51
C PRO A 89 -3.59 1.26 28.37
N PHE A 90 -2.56 1.55 27.58
CA PHE A 90 -1.99 0.66 26.57
C PHE A 90 -0.46 0.62 26.73
N LEU A 91 0.14 -0.57 26.77
CA LEU A 91 1.59 -0.71 26.92
C LEU A 91 2.25 -0.87 25.54
N ASN A 92 2.95 0.17 25.08
CA ASN A 92 3.77 0.09 23.87
C ASN A 92 4.92 -0.89 24.10
N LEU A 93 4.97 -1.97 23.31
CA LEU A 93 5.96 -3.06 23.45
C LEU A 93 6.04 -3.64 24.88
N GLY A 94 4.97 -3.51 25.67
CA GLY A 94 4.91 -4.01 27.05
C GLY A 94 5.61 -3.13 28.10
N THR A 95 6.19 -1.98 27.73
CA THR A 95 7.05 -1.20 28.64
C THR A 95 6.52 0.18 28.96
N THR A 96 6.07 0.92 27.94
CA THR A 96 5.65 2.32 28.12
C THR A 96 4.14 2.41 28.07
N GLU A 97 3.53 2.81 29.19
CA GLU A 97 2.11 3.10 29.24
C GLU A 97 1.78 4.39 28.48
N VAL A 98 0.80 4.29 27.58
CA VAL A 98 0.20 5.41 26.86
C VAL A 98 -1.32 5.32 26.94
N SER A 99 -1.99 6.46 27.02
CA SER A 99 -3.44 6.54 26.99
C SER A 99 -3.97 6.42 25.56
N LYS A 100 -4.85 5.45 25.28
CA LYS A 100 -5.42 5.21 23.94
C LYS A 100 -6.93 4.98 23.98
N PRO A 101 -7.70 5.44 22.97
CA PRO A 101 -9.12 5.18 22.88
C PRO A 101 -9.37 3.68 22.64
N ALA A 102 -10.02 3.03 23.59
CA ALA A 102 -10.38 1.62 23.54
C ALA A 102 -11.88 1.47 23.29
N MET A 103 -12.23 0.84 22.18
CA MET A 103 -13.60 0.42 21.90
C MET A 103 -13.93 -0.83 22.70
N HIS A 104 -15.15 -0.93 23.23
CA HIS A 104 -15.60 -2.13 23.92
C HIS A 104 -17.07 -2.43 23.60
N ILE A 105 -17.41 -3.72 23.59
CA ILE A 105 -18.79 -4.19 23.45
C ILE A 105 -19.00 -5.29 24.46
N THR A 106 -20.11 -5.24 25.18
CA THR A 106 -20.52 -6.30 26.11
C THR A 106 -21.73 -6.95 25.47
N ARG A 107 -21.57 -8.18 24.96
CA ARG A 107 -22.73 -9.00 24.60
C ARG A 107 -23.25 -9.64 25.89
N ARG A 108 -24.56 -9.58 26.11
CA ARG A 108 -25.23 -10.50 27.03
C ARG A 108 -25.47 -11.83 26.31
#